data_AF-A0A4Q6AJN2-F1
#
_entry.id   AF-A0A4Q6AJN2-F1
#
_cell.length_a   1.000
_cell.length_b   1.000
_cell.length_c   1.000
_cell.angle_alpha   90.00
_cell.angle_beta   90.00
_cell.angle_gamma   90.00
#
_symmetry.space_group_name_H-M   'P 1'
#
loop_
_entity.id
_entity.type
_entity.pdbx_description
1 polymer ?
#
loop_
_entity_poly.entity_id
_entity_poly.type
_entity_poly.pdbx_seq_one_letter_code
_entity_poly.pdbx_strand_id
1 'polypeptide(L)'
;MKFAAGLLFLFLLTACKQENPAGEPEMPQLKKAVYEIFAARNYAGSQVANVKAELRLQVRIINYKTGEQKLAWDSICPVRSIAGFPLYDNRLFVEKDFPVLNSHQKLNASYSIIYRDGNTINQAGFSDEAGPGTDAVKLEADI
;
A
#
# COMPACT_ATOMS: atom_id res chain seq x y z
N MET A 1 -4.14 -20.34 84.56
CA MET A 1 -4.60 -20.99 83.31
C MET A 1 -4.78 -19.86 82.29
N LYS A 2 -4.09 -19.87 81.12
CA LYS A 2 -4.55 -20.49 79.85
C LYS A 2 -5.96 -20.00 79.48
N PHE A 3 -6.29 -19.41 78.32
CA PHE A 3 -5.64 -19.18 77.01
C PHE A 3 -6.30 -17.92 76.36
N ALA A 4 -5.86 -17.26 75.27
CA ALA A 4 -4.68 -17.30 74.38
C ALA A 4 -4.57 -15.93 73.65
N ALA A 5 -3.65 -15.77 72.67
CA ALA A 5 -3.58 -14.62 71.75
C ALA A 5 -4.36 -14.87 70.45
N GLY A 6 -4.82 -13.81 69.79
CA GLY A 6 -5.52 -13.85 68.50
C GLY A 6 -5.12 -12.69 67.59
N LEU A 7 -3.87 -12.69 67.13
CA LEU A 7 -3.37 -11.67 66.18
C LEU A 7 -3.89 -12.01 64.77
N LEU A 8 -4.89 -11.27 64.29
CA LEU A 8 -5.44 -11.47 62.95
C LEU A 8 -4.50 -10.85 61.89
N PHE A 9 -3.54 -11.64 61.41
CA PHE A 9 -2.62 -11.22 60.35
C PHE A 9 -3.37 -11.20 59.00
N LEU A 10 -3.95 -10.05 58.64
CA LEU A 10 -4.46 -9.83 57.29
C LEU A 10 -3.28 -9.78 56.31
N PHE A 11 -3.00 -10.92 55.68
CA PHE A 11 -2.19 -10.97 54.47
C PHE A 11 -2.91 -10.21 53.35
N LEU A 12 -2.55 -8.94 53.20
CA LEU A 12 -2.77 -8.19 51.96
C LEU A 12 -1.94 -8.86 50.86
N LEU A 13 -2.52 -9.86 50.20
CA LEU A 13 -2.06 -10.33 48.90
C LEU A 13 -2.36 -9.23 47.87
N THR A 14 -1.52 -8.19 47.88
CA THR A 14 -1.33 -7.32 46.73
C THR A 14 -0.86 -8.21 45.58
N ALA A 15 -1.82 -8.67 44.78
CA ALA A 15 -1.54 -9.28 43.51
C ALA A 15 -0.82 -8.23 42.66
N CYS A 16 0.51 -8.30 42.64
CA CYS A 16 1.31 -7.64 41.62
C CYS A 16 0.78 -8.15 40.29
N LYS A 17 0.01 -7.31 39.59
CA LYS A 17 -0.17 -7.48 38.16
C LYS A 17 1.23 -7.53 37.59
N GLN A 18 1.62 -8.70 37.10
CA GLN A 18 2.84 -8.84 36.35
C GLN A 18 2.72 -7.90 35.17
N GLU A 19 3.43 -6.77 35.24
CA GLU A 19 3.52 -5.85 34.12
C GLU A 19 4.10 -6.66 32.96
N ASN A 20 3.23 -6.94 31.99
CA ASN A 20 3.61 -7.63 30.78
C ASN A 20 4.71 -6.77 30.17
N PRO A 21 5.97 -7.27 30.04
CA PRO A 21 7.08 -6.42 29.64
C PRO A 21 6.71 -5.76 28.33
N ALA A 22 6.73 -4.42 28.32
CA ALA A 22 6.37 -3.65 27.15
C ALA A 22 7.24 -4.15 25.99
N GLY A 23 6.61 -4.81 25.01
CA GLY A 23 7.32 -5.43 23.91
C GLY A 23 8.20 -4.39 23.21
N GLU A 24 9.37 -4.82 22.74
CA GLU A 24 10.29 -3.93 22.05
C GLU A 24 9.56 -3.17 20.93
N PRO A 25 9.75 -1.84 20.78
CA PRO A 25 9.08 -1.07 19.76
C PRO A 25 9.38 -1.65 18.37
N GLU A 26 8.33 -2.04 17.64
CA GLU A 26 8.49 -2.55 16.28
C GLU A 26 9.08 -1.46 15.38
N MET A 27 10.22 -1.77 14.76
CA MET A 27 10.86 -0.89 13.78
C MET A 27 10.14 -1.01 12.42
N PRO A 28 9.73 0.12 11.79
CA PRO A 28 9.17 0.09 10.45
C PRO A 28 10.16 -0.49 9.43
N GLN A 29 9.68 -1.38 8.58
CA GLN A 29 10.44 -1.92 7.45
C GLN A 29 10.11 -1.10 6.19
N LEU A 30 11.12 -0.78 5.38
CA LEU A 30 10.91 -0.07 4.13
C LEU A 30 10.35 -1.03 3.07
N LYS A 31 9.27 -0.62 2.41
CA LYS A 31 8.68 -1.33 1.28
C LYS A 31 8.58 -0.44 0.06
N LYS A 32 8.84 -1.01 -1.11
CA LYS A 32 8.83 -0.29 -2.38
C LYS A 32 7.55 -0.53 -3.18
N ALA A 33 6.97 0.53 -3.72
CA ALA A 33 6.05 0.45 -4.85
C ALA A 33 6.83 0.80 -6.14
N VAL A 34 6.75 -0.07 -7.14
CA VAL A 34 7.32 0.13 -8.48
C VAL A 34 6.19 0.10 -9.51
N TYR A 35 6.10 1.13 -10.33
CA TYR A 35 5.23 1.16 -11.50
C TYR A 35 6.09 1.15 -12.77
N GLU A 36 5.84 0.20 -13.66
CA GLU A 36 6.41 0.13 -15.00
C GLU A 36 5.34 0.61 -15.98
N ILE A 37 5.53 1.76 -16.62
CA ILE A 37 4.51 2.45 -17.42
C ILE A 37 4.89 2.39 -18.90
N PHE A 38 4.05 1.79 -19.72
CA PHE A 38 4.27 1.63 -21.16
C PHE A 38 2.96 1.45 -21.94
N ALA A 39 3.06 1.56 -23.27
CA ALA A 39 2.05 1.09 -24.20
C ALA A 39 2.44 -0.28 -24.76
N ALA A 40 1.51 -1.26 -24.76
CA ALA A 40 1.73 -2.61 -25.29
C ALA A 40 2.18 -2.64 -26.75
N ARG A 41 1.84 -1.61 -27.52
CA ARG A 41 2.15 -1.51 -28.94
C ARG A 41 2.35 -0.06 -29.37
N ASN A 42 2.95 0.12 -30.54
CA ASN A 42 3.01 1.43 -31.17
C ASN A 42 1.63 1.81 -31.74
N TYR A 43 0.99 2.82 -31.15
CA TYR A 43 -0.28 3.37 -31.63
C TYR A 43 -0.13 4.49 -32.68
N ALA A 44 1.09 4.88 -33.06
CA ALA A 44 1.31 5.86 -34.11
C ALA A 44 0.72 5.37 -35.45
N GLY A 45 -0.14 6.18 -36.07
CA GLY A 45 -0.84 5.82 -37.32
C GLY A 45 -1.98 4.79 -37.16
N SER A 46 -2.30 4.37 -35.94
CA SER A 46 -3.43 3.47 -35.68
C SER A 46 -4.78 4.21 -35.71
N GLN A 47 -5.89 3.47 -35.89
CA GLN A 47 -7.25 4.04 -35.79
C GLN A 47 -7.54 4.65 -34.41
N VAL A 48 -6.82 4.24 -33.36
CA VAL A 48 -6.94 4.74 -31.99
C VAL A 48 -5.96 5.88 -31.66
N ALA A 49 -5.27 6.48 -32.64
CA ALA A 49 -4.32 7.58 -32.41
C ALA A 49 -4.96 8.82 -31.73
N ASN A 50 -6.27 9.03 -31.91
CA ASN A 50 -7.05 10.10 -31.27
C ASN A 50 -7.45 9.79 -29.81
N VAL A 51 -7.37 8.53 -29.39
CA VAL A 51 -7.70 8.11 -28.02
C VAL A 51 -6.69 8.72 -27.06
N LYS A 52 -7.20 9.25 -25.94
CA LYS A 52 -6.38 9.81 -24.87
C LYS A 52 -6.48 8.95 -23.62
N ALA A 53 -5.38 8.79 -22.90
CA ALA A 53 -5.36 8.14 -21.59
C ALA A 53 -4.91 9.13 -20.49
N GLU A 54 -5.54 9.00 -19.33
CA GLU A 54 -5.08 9.53 -18.05
C GLU A 54 -4.72 8.33 -17.17
N LEU A 55 -3.50 8.31 -16.63
CA LEU A 55 -3.04 7.25 -15.73
C LEU A 55 -2.95 7.82 -14.32
N ARG A 56 -3.59 7.15 -13.37
CA ARG A 56 -3.56 7.49 -11.94
C ARG A 56 -2.82 6.39 -11.19
N LEU A 57 -1.91 6.78 -10.31
CA LEU A 57 -1.10 5.90 -9.46
C LEU A 57 -1.45 6.21 -8.00
N GLN A 58 -1.68 5.19 -7.16
CA GLN A 58 -1.98 5.36 -5.74
C GLN A 58 -1.31 4.28 -4.90
N VAL A 59 -0.66 4.72 -3.82
CA VAL A 59 -0.15 3.83 -2.77
C VAL A 59 -0.88 4.09 -1.46
N ARG A 60 -1.35 3.01 -0.84
CA ARG A 60 -2.04 2.98 0.45
C ARG A 60 -1.24 2.13 1.42
N ILE A 61 -1.26 2.50 2.69
CA ILE A 61 -0.85 1.63 3.79
C ILE A 61 -2.13 1.12 4.43
N ILE A 62 -2.29 -0.21 4.47
CA ILE A 62 -3.47 -0.87 5.01
C ILE A 62 -3.08 -1.51 6.35
N ASN A 63 -3.73 -1.09 7.43
CA ASN A 63 -3.65 -1.78 8.71
C ASN A 63 -4.63 -2.97 8.67
N TYR A 64 -4.12 -4.18 8.45
CA TYR A 64 -4.96 -5.37 8.31
C TYR A 64 -5.53 -5.90 9.64
N LYS A 65 -5.11 -5.35 10.79
CA LYS A 65 -5.75 -5.63 12.09
C LYS A 65 -6.99 -4.78 12.34
N THR A 66 -7.01 -3.53 11.87
CA THR A 66 -8.14 -2.60 12.07
C THR A 66 -9.02 -2.42 10.83
N GLY A 67 -8.53 -2.81 9.65
CA GLY A 67 -9.15 -2.52 8.35
C GLY A 67 -8.91 -1.08 7.87
N GLU A 68 -8.20 -0.24 8.63
CA GLU A 68 -7.92 1.15 8.28
C GLU A 68 -7.02 1.22 7.03
N GLN A 69 -7.36 2.14 6.11
CA GLN A 69 -6.56 2.43 4.93
C GLN A 69 -6.15 3.90 4.93
N LYS A 70 -4.85 4.15 4.87
CA LYS A 70 -4.29 5.50 4.72
C LYS A 70 -3.71 5.67 3.32
N LEU A 71 -4.16 6.70 2.60
CA LEU A 71 -3.48 7.14 1.38
C LEU A 71 -2.09 7.66 1.76
N ALA A 72 -1.05 7.04 1.21
CA ALA A 72 0.35 7.37 1.50
C ALA A 72 0.98 8.20 0.37
N TRP A 73 0.54 7.99 -0.87
CA TRP A 73 0.96 8.75 -2.04
C TRP A 73 -0.04 8.59 -3.19
N ASP A 74 -0.23 9.64 -3.97
CA ASP A 74 -0.96 9.62 -5.23
C ASP A 74 -0.23 10.43 -6.32
N SER A 75 -0.49 10.08 -7.58
CA SER A 75 0.00 10.82 -8.73
C SER A 75 -0.90 10.63 -9.95
N ILE A 76 -0.91 11.61 -10.83
CA ILE A 76 -1.69 11.60 -12.07
C ILE A 76 -0.75 11.95 -13.21
N CYS A 77 -0.58 11.04 -14.16
CA CYS A 77 -0.07 11.37 -15.49
C CYS A 77 -1.22 12.00 -16.29
N PRO A 78 -1.15 13.30 -16.64
CA PRO A 78 -2.27 14.02 -17.22
C PRO A 78 -2.65 13.48 -18.61
N VAL A 79 -3.94 13.66 -18.94
CA VAL A 79 -4.59 13.25 -20.20
C VAL A 79 -3.69 13.58 -21.41
N ARG A 80 -3.24 12.55 -22.12
CA ARG A 80 -2.43 12.65 -23.35
C ARG A 80 -2.84 11.57 -24.36
N SER A 81 -2.47 11.71 -25.63
CA SER A 81 -2.68 10.63 -26.62
C SER A 81 -2.01 9.34 -26.16
N ILE A 82 -2.64 8.18 -26.38
CA ILE A 82 -2.05 6.87 -26.06
C ILE A 82 -0.75 6.62 -26.84
N ALA A 83 -0.62 7.19 -28.04
CA ALA A 83 0.62 7.14 -28.83
C ALA A 83 1.78 7.97 -28.24
N GLY A 84 1.51 8.78 -27.20
CA GLY A 84 2.51 9.55 -26.46
C GLY A 84 3.03 8.87 -25.18
N PHE A 85 2.66 7.60 -24.94
CA PHE A 85 3.28 6.77 -23.91
C PHE A 85 4.48 5.99 -24.50
N PRO A 86 5.50 5.69 -23.68
CA PRO A 86 6.68 4.96 -24.14
C PRO A 86 6.31 3.51 -24.52
N LEU A 87 7.03 2.95 -25.49
CA LEU A 87 6.99 1.51 -25.75
C LEU A 87 7.70 0.73 -24.63
N TYR A 88 7.42 -0.57 -24.53
CA TYR A 88 7.96 -1.46 -23.48
C TYR A 88 9.49 -1.36 -23.26
N ASP A 89 10.28 -1.25 -24.33
CA ASP A 89 11.75 -1.12 -24.25
C ASP A 89 12.22 0.22 -23.66
N ASN A 90 11.36 1.24 -23.66
CA ASN A 90 11.62 2.59 -23.16
C ASN A 90 10.70 2.94 -21.97
N ARG A 91 10.13 1.93 -21.31
CA ARG A 91 9.11 2.10 -20.26
C ARG A 91 9.61 2.96 -19.10
N LEU A 92 8.69 3.75 -18.54
CA LEU A 92 8.99 4.65 -17.43
C LEU A 92 8.83 3.93 -16.10
N PHE A 93 9.84 4.05 -15.24
CA PHE A 93 9.81 3.50 -13.89
C PHE A 93 9.47 4.60 -12.88
N VAL A 94 8.48 4.35 -12.04
CA VAL A 94 8.16 5.21 -10.88
C VAL A 94 8.32 4.39 -9.61
N GLU A 95 9.36 4.70 -8.83
CA GLU A 95 9.66 4.04 -7.55
C GLU A 95 9.32 4.95 -6.36
N LYS A 96 8.75 4.36 -5.31
CA LYS A 96 8.45 5.00 -4.03
C LYS A 96 8.64 4.04 -2.87
N ASP A 97 9.42 4.44 -1.88
CA ASP A 97 9.65 3.68 -0.65
C ASP A 97 8.78 4.21 0.50
N PHE A 98 8.22 3.31 1.30
CA PHE A 98 7.31 3.61 2.41
C PHE A 98 7.67 2.81 3.66
N PRO A 99 7.70 3.42 4.86
CA PRO A 99 7.83 2.69 6.11
C PRO A 99 6.51 1.96 6.45
N VAL A 100 6.60 0.66 6.72
CA VAL A 100 5.48 -0.23 7.00
C VAL A 100 5.79 -1.09 8.23
N LEU A 101 4.89 -1.10 9.22
CA LEU A 101 5.00 -1.96 10.42
C LEU A 101 4.49 -3.37 10.10
N ASN A 102 5.39 -4.27 9.72
CA ASN A 102 5.07 -5.59 9.18
C ASN A 102 4.19 -6.49 10.09
N SER A 103 4.08 -6.22 11.39
CA SER A 103 3.21 -6.97 12.30
C SER A 103 1.71 -6.68 12.13
N HIS A 104 1.34 -5.59 11.46
CA HIS A 104 -0.06 -5.16 11.30
C HIS A 104 -0.36 -4.32 10.05
N GLN A 105 0.65 -3.90 9.30
CA GLN A 105 0.49 -3.09 8.10
C GLN A 105 0.99 -3.83 6.85
N LYS A 106 0.38 -3.55 5.72
CA LYS A 106 0.83 -3.95 4.38
C LYS A 106 0.83 -2.75 3.44
N LEU A 107 1.73 -2.75 2.47
CA LEU A 107 1.71 -1.79 1.38
C LEU A 107 0.73 -2.27 0.32
N ASN A 108 -0.14 -1.39 -0.18
CA ASN A 108 -0.99 -1.65 -1.34
C ASN A 108 -0.68 -0.61 -2.41
N ALA A 109 -0.21 -1.05 -3.58
CA ALA A 109 -0.04 -0.20 -4.74
C ALA A 109 -1.20 -0.44 -5.71
N SER A 110 -1.60 0.57 -6.46
CA SER A 110 -2.67 0.47 -7.45
C SER A 110 -2.50 1.51 -8.54
N TYR A 111 -3.00 1.18 -9.73
CA TYR A 111 -3.15 2.15 -10.81
C TYR A 111 -4.54 2.06 -11.44
N SER A 112 -4.95 3.12 -12.11
CA SER A 112 -6.10 3.09 -13.01
C SER A 112 -5.85 3.94 -14.26
N ILE A 113 -6.35 3.46 -15.40
CA ILE A 113 -6.22 4.11 -16.70
C ILE A 113 -7.61 4.50 -17.17
N ILE A 114 -7.80 5.76 -17.51
CA ILE A 114 -9.05 6.31 -18.04
C ILE A 114 -8.82 6.66 -19.51
N TYR A 115 -9.33 5.81 -20.40
CA TYR A 115 -9.34 6.01 -21.84
C TYR A 115 -10.50 6.91 -22.25
N ARG A 116 -10.26 7.84 -23.16
CA ARG A 116 -11.22 8.81 -23.67
C ARG A 116 -11.18 8.80 -25.20
N ASP A 117 -12.30 8.41 -25.81
CA ASP A 117 -12.49 8.40 -27.26
C ASP A 117 -13.75 9.19 -27.61
N GLY A 118 -13.58 10.45 -28.01
CA GLY A 118 -14.68 11.41 -28.14
C GLY A 118 -15.47 11.54 -26.83
N ASN A 119 -16.74 11.11 -26.85
CA ASN A 119 -17.64 11.10 -25.70
C ASN A 119 -17.59 9.78 -24.89
N THR A 120 -16.90 8.75 -25.40
CA THR A 120 -16.77 7.45 -24.74
C THR A 120 -15.66 7.49 -23.69
N ILE A 121 -15.95 7.00 -22.50
CA ILE A 121 -14.98 6.83 -21.42
C ILE A 121 -14.94 5.35 -21.04
N ASN A 122 -13.75 4.74 -21.11
CA ASN A 122 -13.50 3.39 -20.60
C ASN A 122 -12.45 3.48 -19.48
N GLN A 123 -12.59 2.66 -18.44
CA GLN A 123 -11.65 2.65 -17.32
C GLN A 123 -11.20 1.23 -17.01
N ALA A 124 -9.89 1.07 -16.79
CA ALA A 124 -9.28 -0.12 -16.22
C ALA A 124 -8.61 0.24 -14.89
N GLY A 125 -8.44 -0.74 -14.01
CA GLY A 125 -7.73 -0.57 -12.74
C GLY A 125 -7.18 -1.88 -12.22
N PHE A 126 -6.04 -1.79 -11.53
CA PHE A 126 -5.33 -2.93 -10.96
C PHE A 126 -4.71 -2.54 -9.62
N SER A 127 -4.56 -3.50 -8.73
CA SER A 127 -3.99 -3.30 -7.40
C SER A 127 -3.33 -4.58 -6.89
N ASP A 128 -2.20 -4.45 -6.20
CA ASP A 128 -1.48 -5.55 -5.56
C ASP A 128 -0.88 -5.12 -4.22
N GLU A 129 -0.41 -6.08 -3.41
CA GLU A 129 -0.06 -5.88 -2.01
C GLU A 129 1.24 -6.56 -1.56
N ALA A 130 2.10 -5.81 -0.86
CA ALA A 130 3.28 -6.34 -0.19
C ALA A 130 2.97 -6.58 1.30
N GLY A 131 2.45 -7.78 1.58
CA GLY A 131 2.28 -8.31 2.93
C GLY A 131 3.60 -8.67 3.63
N PRO A 132 3.56 -9.22 4.86
CA PRO A 132 4.74 -9.62 5.61
C PRO A 132 5.64 -10.58 4.80
N GLY A 133 6.96 -10.36 4.82
CA GLY A 133 7.92 -11.13 4.00
C GLY A 133 8.07 -10.68 2.54
N THR A 134 7.26 -9.71 2.08
CA THR A 134 7.40 -9.09 0.76
C THR A 134 7.90 -7.65 0.88
N ASP A 135 9.01 -7.33 0.19
CA ASP A 135 9.67 -6.01 0.25
C ASP A 135 9.15 -5.02 -0.82
N ALA A 136 8.52 -5.50 -1.89
CA ALA A 136 8.05 -4.65 -2.98
C ALA A 136 6.74 -5.11 -3.62
N VAL A 137 5.95 -4.14 -4.09
CA VAL A 137 4.87 -4.34 -5.07
C VAL A 137 5.37 -3.84 -6.42
N LYS A 138 5.18 -4.62 -7.49
CA LYS A 138 5.52 -4.22 -8.86
C LYS A 138 4.28 -4.28 -9.74
N LEU A 139 3.95 -3.19 -10.42
CA LEU A 139 2.77 -3.05 -11.25
C LEU A 139 3.13 -2.63 -12.68
N GLU A 140 2.65 -3.37 -13.67
CA GLU A 140 2.79 -3.05 -15.09
C GLU A 140 1.56 -2.28 -15.58
N ALA A 141 1.68 -0.97 -15.72
CA ALA A 141 0.63 -0.09 -16.22
C ALA A 141 0.66 -0.04 -17.75
N ASP A 142 0.09 -1.08 -18.36
CA ASP A 142 -0.06 -1.25 -19.81
C ASP A 142 -1.22 -0.41 -20.40
N ILE A 143 -0.94 0.33 -21.48
CA ILE A 143 -1.78 1.39 -22.11
C ILE A 143 -2.04 1.10 -23.60
#